data_AF-A0A972RMW3-F1
#
_entry.id   AF-A0A972RMW3-F1
#
_cell.length_a   1.000
_cell.length_b   1.000
_cell.length_c   1.000
_cell.angle_alpha   90.00
_cell.angle_beta   90.00
_cell.angle_gamma   90.00
#
_symmetry.space_group_name_H-M   'P 1'
#
loop_
_entity.id
_entity.type
_entity.pdbx_description
1 polymer ?
#
loop_
_entity_poly.entity_id
_entity_poly.type
_entity_poly.pdbx_seq_one_letter_code
_entity_poly.pdbx_strand_id
1 'polypeptide(L)'
;MSYASILAEQAARWPDGYDRTLVAVYLAVIFGLPLLGYVFMALDFRRYLRSLRRALVLVASAVPVTPYWALRSRPVCLKTLGLQLPCTEEEVTTSYRELAKELHPDRGGDLNHFLRLQRHFEQALQLVRKESQLDDQARTVRN
;
A
#
# COMPACT_ATOMS: atom_id res chain seq x y z
N MET A 1 38.69 -76.33 19.90
CA MET A 1 37.85 -75.11 20.05
C MET A 1 36.76 -75.17 18.99
N SER A 2 35.50 -75.12 19.40
CA SER A 2 34.35 -75.39 18.55
C SER A 2 33.99 -74.17 17.71
N TYR A 3 33.66 -74.35 16.43
CA TYR A 3 33.23 -73.25 15.54
C TYR A 3 32.06 -72.43 16.12
N ALA A 4 31.24 -73.04 16.97
CA ALA A 4 30.14 -72.38 17.66
C ALA A 4 30.59 -71.26 18.62
N SER A 5 31.76 -71.39 19.27
CA SER A 5 32.23 -70.37 20.22
C SER A 5 32.80 -69.14 19.50
N ILE A 6 33.45 -69.33 18.35
CA ILE A 6 34.02 -68.22 17.55
C ILE A 6 32.91 -67.34 16.95
N LEU A 7 31.81 -67.96 16.48
CA LEU A 7 30.66 -67.24 15.96
C LEU A 7 29.90 -66.48 17.06
N ALA A 8 29.79 -67.06 18.25
CA ALA A 8 29.17 -66.40 19.40
C ALA A 8 29.97 -65.16 19.86
N GLU A 9 31.31 -65.24 19.83
CA GLU A 9 32.21 -64.16 20.22
C GLU A 9 32.25 -63.03 19.16
N GLN A 10 32.11 -63.37 17.87
CA GLN A 10 31.92 -62.38 16.81
C GLN A 10 30.55 -61.70 16.84
N ALA A 11 29.47 -62.44 17.12
CA ALA A 11 28.13 -61.87 17.25
C ALA A 11 28.00 -60.90 18.43
N ALA A 12 28.75 -61.13 19.51
CA ALA A 12 28.78 -60.26 20.69
C ALA A 12 29.57 -58.95 20.47
N ARG A 13 30.38 -58.84 19.40
CA ARG A 13 31.26 -57.69 19.11
C ARG A 13 30.60 -56.61 18.26
N TRP A 14 29.32 -56.77 17.91
CA TRP A 14 28.53 -55.79 17.15
C TRP A 14 27.58 -55.04 18.11
N PRO A 15 27.38 -53.70 18.03
CA PRO A 15 27.95 -52.70 17.12
C PRO A 15 29.02 -51.81 17.77
N ASP A 16 30.10 -51.54 17.03
CA ASP A 16 31.09 -50.51 17.35
C ASP A 16 30.55 -49.10 17.11
N GLY A 17 31.14 -48.09 17.75
CA GLY A 17 30.76 -46.67 17.61
C GLY A 17 30.77 -46.16 16.16
N TYR A 18 31.54 -46.80 15.27
CA TYR A 18 31.58 -46.50 13.83
C TYR A 18 30.26 -46.77 13.10
N ASP A 19 29.48 -47.75 13.56
CA ASP A 19 28.19 -48.09 12.93
C ASP A 19 27.16 -47.01 13.29
N ARG A 20 27.20 -46.50 14.53
CA ARG A 20 26.32 -45.41 14.98
C ARG A 20 26.62 -44.08 14.29
N THR A 21 27.90 -43.78 14.05
CA THR A 21 28.27 -42.55 13.32
C THR A 21 27.87 -42.64 11.85
N LEU A 22 28.03 -43.80 11.21
CA LEU A 22 27.55 -44.03 9.84
C LEU A 22 26.03 -43.89 9.74
N VAL A 23 25.28 -44.51 10.65
CA VAL A 23 23.81 -44.37 10.68
C VAL A 23 23.39 -42.92 10.94
N ALA A 24 24.04 -42.22 11.86
CA ALA A 24 23.74 -40.81 12.14
C ALA A 24 24.03 -39.91 10.93
N VAL A 25 25.15 -40.11 10.24
CA VAL A 25 25.48 -39.37 9.00
C VAL A 25 24.47 -39.69 7.91
N TYR A 26 24.09 -40.95 7.74
CA TYR A 26 23.12 -41.36 6.74
C TYR A 26 21.73 -40.74 6.98
N LEU A 27 21.27 -40.73 8.23
CA LEU A 27 20.02 -40.05 8.61
C LEU A 27 20.13 -38.53 8.42
N ALA A 28 21.26 -37.93 8.80
CA ALA A 28 21.50 -36.51 8.61
C ALA A 28 21.46 -36.12 7.11
N VAL A 29 21.95 -36.98 6.22
CA VAL A 29 21.87 -36.75 4.76
C VAL A 29 20.43 -36.93 4.27
N ILE A 30 19.76 -38.02 4.65
CA ILE A 30 18.39 -38.33 4.21
C ILE A 30 17.40 -37.23 4.62
N PHE A 31 17.49 -36.74 5.85
CA PHE A 31 16.58 -35.72 6.34
C PHE A 31 17.10 -34.30 6.10
N GLY A 32 18.42 -34.11 6.17
CA GLY A 32 19.05 -32.80 6.01
C GLY A 32 18.96 -32.26 4.60
N LEU A 33 19.16 -33.07 3.55
CA LEU A 33 19.06 -32.58 2.16
C LEU A 33 17.65 -32.06 1.82
N PRO A 34 16.56 -32.83 2.08
CA PRO A 34 15.21 -32.36 1.84
C PRO A 34 14.82 -31.17 2.71
N LEU A 35 15.21 -31.16 3.99
CA LEU A 35 14.94 -30.04 4.89
C LEU A 35 15.65 -28.77 4.40
N LEU A 36 16.91 -28.88 4.00
CA LEU A 36 17.69 -27.78 3.47
C LEU A 36 17.06 -27.25 2.17
N GLY A 37 16.70 -28.12 1.23
CA GLY A 37 15.98 -27.75 0.01
C GLY A 37 14.66 -27.02 0.29
N TYR A 38 13.88 -27.52 1.24
CA TYR A 38 12.63 -26.89 1.67
C TYR A 38 12.86 -25.50 2.28
N VAL A 39 13.88 -25.34 3.12
CA VAL A 39 14.26 -24.04 3.70
C VAL A 39 14.68 -23.06 2.59
N PHE A 40 15.49 -23.50 1.63
CA PHE A 40 15.88 -22.67 0.49
C PHE A 40 14.67 -22.21 -0.33
N MET A 41 13.75 -23.12 -0.66
CA MET A 41 12.52 -22.79 -1.39
C MET A 41 11.64 -21.81 -0.59
N ALA A 42 11.46 -22.03 0.71
CA ALA A 42 10.68 -21.16 1.58
C ALA A 42 11.30 -19.77 1.72
N LEU A 43 12.63 -19.68 1.84
CA LEU A 43 13.35 -18.41 1.89
C LEU A 43 13.23 -17.63 0.58
N ASP A 44 13.35 -18.32 -0.56
CA ASP A 44 13.23 -17.69 -1.87
C ASP A 44 11.81 -17.17 -2.12
N PHE A 45 10.79 -17.97 -1.77
CA PHE A 45 9.39 -17.54 -1.82
C PHE A 45 9.12 -16.31 -0.95
N ARG A 46 9.67 -16.27 0.27
CA ARG A 46 9.55 -15.08 1.15
C ARG A 46 10.27 -13.86 0.58
N ARG A 47 11.44 -14.04 -0.06
CA ARG A 47 12.15 -12.95 -0.75
C ARG A 47 11.35 -12.43 -1.94
N TYR A 48 10.82 -13.33 -2.75
CA TYR A 48 9.95 -13.01 -3.87
C TYR A 48 8.75 -12.17 -3.43
N LEU A 49 8.00 -12.62 -2.41
CA LEU A 49 6.86 -11.87 -1.87
C LEU A 49 7.27 -10.50 -1.32
N ARG A 50 8.43 -10.39 -0.67
CA ARG A 50 8.92 -9.10 -0.15
C ARG A 50 9.28 -8.12 -1.26
N SER A 51 9.87 -8.62 -2.35
CA SER A 51 10.18 -7.81 -3.54
C SER A 51 8.91 -7.34 -4.26
N LEU A 52 7.92 -8.23 -4.40
CA LEU A 52 6.64 -7.93 -5.03
C LEU A 52 5.86 -6.87 -4.25
N ARG A 53 5.82 -6.98 -2.91
CA ARG A 53 5.20 -5.97 -2.06
C ARG A 53 5.84 -4.59 -2.25
N ARG A 54 7.17 -4.52 -2.36
CA ARG A 54 7.88 -3.25 -2.59
C ARG A 54 7.54 -2.66 -3.97
N ALA A 55 7.56 -3.49 -5.01
CA ALA A 55 7.18 -3.06 -6.36
C ALA A 55 5.73 -2.56 -6.42
N LEU A 56 4.81 -3.28 -5.77
CA LEU A 56 3.39 -2.93 -5.74
C LEU A 56 3.13 -1.63 -4.97
N VAL A 57 3.83 -1.41 -3.85
CA VAL A 57 3.77 -0.14 -3.11
C VAL A 57 4.31 1.01 -3.95
N LEU A 58 5.42 0.82 -4.67
CA LEU A 58 5.98 1.85 -5.55
C LEU A 58 5.01 2.20 -6.69
N VAL A 59 4.46 1.21 -7.38
CA VAL A 59 3.46 1.43 -8.44
C VAL A 59 2.20 2.09 -7.88
N ALA A 60 1.67 1.62 -6.75
CA ALA A 60 0.49 2.22 -6.12
C ALA A 60 0.74 3.68 -5.70
N SER A 61 1.92 3.99 -5.15
CA SER A 61 2.30 5.37 -4.79
C SER A 61 2.57 6.26 -6.00
N ALA A 62 3.00 5.68 -7.12
CA ALA A 62 3.31 6.40 -8.36
C ALA A 62 2.05 6.71 -9.21
N VAL A 63 0.88 6.18 -8.84
CA VAL A 63 -0.39 6.51 -9.49
C VAL A 63 -1.27 7.38 -8.58
N PRO A 64 -0.90 8.65 -8.29
CA PRO A 64 -1.85 9.66 -7.86
C PRO A 64 -2.48 10.29 -9.11
N VAL A 65 -2.93 9.49 -10.08
CA VAL A 65 -3.63 10.02 -11.24
C VAL A 65 -5.11 9.93 -10.91
N THR A 66 -5.65 11.03 -10.36
CA THR A 66 -7.09 11.23 -10.42
C THR A 66 -7.50 11.07 -11.88
N PRO A 67 -8.35 10.10 -12.22
CA PRO A 67 -8.60 9.79 -13.62
C PRO A 67 -9.29 10.97 -14.31
N TYR A 68 -9.04 11.16 -15.60
CA TYR A 68 -9.52 12.33 -16.34
C TYR A 68 -11.06 12.52 -16.28
N TRP A 69 -11.83 11.44 -16.12
CA TRP A 69 -13.27 11.51 -15.91
C TRP A 69 -13.64 12.14 -14.56
N ALA A 70 -12.84 11.91 -13.51
CA ALA A 70 -12.98 12.58 -12.22
C ALA A 70 -12.55 14.05 -12.30
N LEU A 71 -11.65 14.41 -13.22
CA LEU A 71 -11.38 15.82 -13.56
C LEU A 71 -12.51 16.46 -14.38
N ARG A 72 -13.17 15.69 -15.25
CA ARG A 72 -14.25 16.16 -16.14
C ARG A 72 -15.52 16.53 -15.36
N SER A 73 -15.77 15.86 -14.25
CA SER A 73 -16.89 16.14 -13.35
C SER A 73 -16.62 17.29 -12.38
N ARG A 74 -15.46 17.95 -12.43
CA ARG A 74 -15.18 19.08 -11.54
C ARG A 74 -16.00 20.29 -11.99
N PRO A 75 -16.84 20.86 -11.11
CA PRO A 75 -17.60 22.05 -11.44
C PRO A 75 -16.62 23.21 -11.68
N VAL A 76 -16.93 24.04 -12.67
CA VAL A 76 -16.05 25.12 -13.15
C VAL A 76 -15.64 26.05 -12.00
N CYS A 77 -16.54 26.29 -11.04
CA CYS A 77 -16.28 27.12 -9.87
C CYS A 77 -15.09 26.64 -9.02
N LEU A 78 -14.97 25.33 -8.76
CA LEU A 78 -13.85 24.78 -7.98
C LEU A 78 -12.56 24.75 -8.79
N LYS A 79 -12.66 24.52 -10.09
CA LYS A 79 -11.50 24.59 -10.99
C LYS A 79 -10.89 25.99 -11.00
N THR A 80 -11.71 27.04 -11.07
CA THR A 80 -11.24 28.43 -11.04
C THR A 80 -10.56 28.79 -9.72
N LEU A 81 -11.01 28.20 -8.60
CA LEU A 81 -10.42 28.39 -7.27
C LEU A 81 -9.23 27.45 -7.00
N GLY A 82 -8.89 26.53 -7.91
CA GLY A 82 -7.82 25.56 -7.71
C GLY A 82 -8.11 24.48 -6.65
N LEU A 83 -9.38 24.28 -6.29
CA LEU A 83 -9.79 23.37 -5.21
C LEU A 83 -10.34 22.04 -5.75
N GLN A 84 -10.32 21.01 -4.89
CA GLN A 84 -10.87 19.67 -5.17
C GLN A 84 -11.76 19.25 -3.99
N LEU A 85 -12.82 18.48 -4.27
CA LEU A 85 -13.58 17.84 -3.19
C LEU A 85 -12.77 16.67 -2.58
N PRO A 86 -12.94 16.39 -1.28
CA PRO A 86 -13.68 17.19 -0.30
C PRO A 86 -12.88 18.45 0.08
N CYS A 87 -13.53 19.61 0.09
CA CYS A 87 -12.93 20.87 0.56
C CYS A 87 -13.84 21.53 1.60
N THR A 88 -13.23 22.32 2.49
CA THR A 88 -13.95 23.04 3.54
C THR A 88 -14.31 24.46 3.11
N GLU A 89 -15.29 25.08 3.79
CA GLU A 89 -15.63 26.49 3.53
C GLU A 89 -14.42 27.41 3.78
N GLU A 90 -13.59 27.08 4.77
CA GLU A 90 -12.39 27.84 5.11
C GLU A 90 -11.35 27.81 3.97
N GLU A 91 -11.15 26.66 3.34
CA GLU A 91 -10.28 26.50 2.17
C GLU A 91 -10.79 27.31 0.97
N VAL A 92 -12.11 27.28 0.71
CA VAL A 92 -12.75 28.09 -0.35
C VAL A 92 -12.52 29.57 -0.11
N THR A 93 -12.69 30.02 1.13
CA THR A 93 -12.51 31.43 1.51
C THR A 93 -11.05 31.87 1.42
N THR A 94 -10.12 30.99 1.78
CA THR A 94 -8.68 31.25 1.73
C THR A 94 -8.18 31.38 0.29
N SER A 95 -8.52 30.41 -0.57
CA SER A 95 -8.20 30.46 -2.00
C SER A 95 -8.79 31.71 -2.68
N TYR A 96 -10.05 32.06 -2.37
CA TYR A 96 -10.66 33.27 -2.90
C TYR A 96 -9.90 34.53 -2.49
N ARG A 97 -9.44 34.64 -1.24
CA ARG A 97 -8.68 35.80 -0.76
C ARG A 97 -7.32 35.93 -1.46
N GLU A 98 -6.69 34.82 -1.79
CA GLU A 98 -5.42 34.81 -2.55
C GLU A 98 -5.67 35.28 -3.98
N LEU A 99 -6.62 34.66 -4.69
CA LEU A 99 -6.96 35.02 -6.07
C LEU A 99 -7.51 36.45 -6.20
N ALA A 100 -8.29 36.91 -5.22
CA ALA A 100 -8.82 38.27 -5.20
C ALA A 100 -7.71 39.32 -5.06
N LYS A 101 -6.62 39.02 -4.33
CA LYS A 101 -5.46 39.92 -4.22
C LYS A 101 -4.68 40.04 -5.52
N GLU A 102 -4.64 38.97 -6.31
CA GLU A 102 -3.95 38.91 -7.60
C GLU A 102 -4.76 39.59 -8.71
N LEU A 103 -6.07 39.33 -8.74
CA LEU A 103 -6.98 39.77 -9.82
C LEU A 103 -7.69 41.11 -9.53
N HIS A 104 -7.33 41.81 -8.44
CA HIS A 104 -8.02 43.04 -8.06
C HIS A 104 -7.87 44.15 -9.12
N PRO A 105 -8.96 44.84 -9.53
CA PRO A 105 -8.90 45.89 -10.55
C PRO A 105 -7.99 47.06 -10.16
N ASP A 106 -7.91 47.39 -8.86
CA ASP A 106 -7.00 48.44 -8.36
C ASP A 106 -5.51 48.14 -8.58
N ARG A 107 -5.16 46.89 -8.89
CA ARG A 107 -3.80 46.46 -9.25
C ARG A 107 -3.59 46.28 -10.75
N GLY A 108 -4.51 46.82 -11.57
CA GLY A 108 -4.52 46.66 -13.03
C GLY A 108 -5.24 45.40 -13.51
N GLY A 109 -6.00 44.73 -12.64
CA GLY A 109 -6.85 43.60 -13.02
C GLY A 109 -8.09 44.02 -13.83
N ASP A 110 -8.68 43.07 -14.54
CA ASP A 110 -9.94 43.29 -15.27
C ASP A 110 -11.15 43.05 -14.35
N LEU A 111 -12.01 44.07 -14.23
CA LEU A 111 -13.25 44.02 -13.46
C LEU A 111 -14.12 42.83 -13.85
N ASN A 112 -14.20 42.48 -15.13
CA ASN A 112 -15.00 41.36 -15.59
C ASN A 112 -14.47 40.01 -15.08
N HIS A 113 -13.15 39.87 -14.98
CA HIS A 113 -12.52 38.68 -14.42
C HIS A 113 -12.79 38.58 -12.91
N PHE A 114 -12.74 39.70 -12.19
CA PHE A 114 -13.07 39.74 -10.76
C PHE A 114 -14.53 39.35 -10.49
N LEU A 115 -15.49 39.87 -11.27
CA LEU A 115 -16.91 39.51 -11.15
C LEU A 115 -17.19 38.04 -11.50
N ARG A 116 -16.39 37.44 -12.40
CA ARG A 116 -16.46 36.00 -12.68
C ARG A 116 -15.92 35.18 -11.51
N LEU A 117 -14.80 35.61 -10.92
CA LEU A 117 -14.23 34.98 -9.73
C LEU A 117 -15.22 35.00 -8.57
N GLN A 118 -15.88 36.13 -8.31
CA GLN A 118 -16.88 36.25 -7.25
C GLN A 118 -18.07 35.29 -7.44
N ARG A 119 -18.60 35.19 -8.68
CA ARG A 119 -19.66 34.21 -9.00
C ARG A 119 -19.21 32.78 -8.75
N HIS A 120 -17.98 32.44 -9.12
CA HIS A 120 -17.44 31.11 -8.87
C HIS A 120 -17.23 30.82 -7.38
N PHE A 121 -16.84 31.82 -6.60
CA PHE A 121 -16.76 31.70 -5.15
C PHE A 121 -18.12 31.36 -4.51
N GLU A 122 -19.17 32.09 -4.87
CA GLU A 122 -20.53 31.84 -4.37
C GLU A 122 -21.02 30.42 -4.74
N GLN A 123 -20.79 30.00 -5.98
CA GLN A 123 -21.13 28.65 -6.44
C GLN A 123 -20.36 27.56 -5.67
N ALA A 124 -19.08 27.78 -5.39
CA ALA A 124 -18.27 26.83 -4.64
C ALA A 124 -18.76 26.66 -3.20
N LEU A 125 -19.09 27.75 -2.52
CA LEU A 125 -19.66 27.70 -1.16
C LEU A 125 -20.98 26.92 -1.10
N GLN A 126 -21.88 27.14 -2.07
CA GLN A 126 -23.14 26.41 -2.14
C GLN A 126 -22.92 24.90 -2.30
N LEU A 127 -21.95 24.50 -3.12
CA LEU A 127 -21.62 23.09 -3.32
C LEU A 127 -21.07 22.44 -2.06
N VAL A 128 -20.13 23.10 -1.37
CA VAL A 128 -19.54 22.58 -0.12
C VAL A 128 -20.62 22.38 0.96
N ARG A 129 -21.53 23.35 1.12
CA ARG A 129 -22.66 23.23 2.06
C ARG A 129 -23.61 22.10 1.72
N LYS A 130 -23.89 21.92 0.43
CA LYS A 130 -24.76 20.83 -0.02
C LYS A 130 -24.13 19.48 0.28
N GLU A 131 -22.82 19.34 0.05
CA GLU A 131 -22.10 18.11 0.35
C GLU A 131 -22.08 17.81 1.85
N SER A 132 -21.82 18.81 2.70
CA SER A 132 -21.84 18.62 4.16
C SER A 132 -23.21 18.17 4.67
N GLN A 133 -24.29 18.74 4.12
CA GLN A 133 -25.66 18.33 4.45
C GLN A 133 -26.00 16.90 4.00
N LEU A 134 -25.53 16.50 2.80
CA LEU A 134 -25.70 15.14 2.30
C LEU A 134 -24.96 14.13 3.18
N ASP A 135 -23.73 14.46 3.59
CA ASP A 135 -22.94 13.63 4.50
C ASP A 135 -23.61 13.49 5.88
N ASP A 136 -24.14 14.58 6.44
CA ASP A 136 -24.86 14.56 7.70
C ASP A 136 -26.15 13.71 7.60
N GLN A 137 -26.93 13.88 6.52
CA GLN A 137 -28.13 13.08 6.27
C GLN A 137 -27.81 11.58 6.11
N ALA A 138 -26.73 11.24 5.40
CA ALA A 138 -26.28 9.86 5.23
C ALA A 138 -25.81 9.22 6.54
N ARG A 139 -25.27 10.01 7.48
CA ARG A 139 -24.92 9.56 8.83
C ARG A 139 -26.17 9.29 9.67
N THR A 140 -27.17 10.17 9.62
CA THR A 140 -28.43 9.97 10.35
C THR A 140 -29.18 8.70 9.93
N VAL A 141 -29.17 8.35 8.64
CA VAL A 141 -29.85 7.14 8.14
C VAL A 141 -29.13 5.84 8.54
N ARG A 142 -27.82 5.90 8.83
CA ARG A 142 -27.00 4.72 9.15
C ARG A 142 -27.07 4.33 10.63
N ASN A 143 -27.44 5.26 11.50
CA ASN A 143 -27.57 5.06 12.95
C ASN A 143 -29.01 4.73 13.33
#